data_AF-A0AA88I4C7-F1
#
_entry.id   AF-A0AA88I4C7-F1
#
_cell.length_a   1.000
_cell.length_b   1.000
_cell.length_c   1.000
_cell.angle_alpha   90.00
_cell.angle_beta   90.00
_cell.angle_gamma   90.00
#
_symmetry.space_group_name_H-M   'P 1'
#
loop_
_entity.id
_entity.type
_entity.pdbx_description
1 polymer ?
#
loop_
_entity_poly.entity_id
_entity_poly.type
_entity_poly.pdbx_seq_one_letter_code
_entity_poly.pdbx_strand_id
1 'polypeptide(L)'
;MGHGTELEGCGKCIKYTMFLSNFLILFGGIAVLAVGIWTLVEHAYLETLVGTNLYKASAVILVITGSIVSVISFLGCMGAVKEVKCLLLTYFILMFGIFITMLVGGILAYAFRDKVKEILTARLLASVPEAYNNQTQNPRSLAITEAWDLAQRKMNCCGVEGNAGYAVWRKMNKGFQPPNPNVVPRACCKLNSDKTPMSCQATPTEKNAHLNGCFPKILQTITDSGTVVGGVGVGIAFVMLLGMIFSMALFKAII
;
A
#
# COMPACT_ATOMS: atom_id res chain seq x y z
N MET A 1 -0.11 50.75 -24.75
CA MET A 1 1.20 50.18 -25.12
C MET A 1 2.03 50.07 -23.85
N GLY A 2 2.50 48.87 -23.50
CA GLY A 2 3.47 48.68 -22.41
C GLY A 2 3.14 47.59 -21.36
N HIS A 3 2.85 46.35 -21.77
CA HIS A 3 3.03 45.15 -20.91
C HIS A 3 2.90 43.89 -21.78
N GLY A 4 3.92 43.60 -22.59
CA GLY A 4 3.81 42.56 -23.63
C GLY A 4 5.02 41.65 -23.85
N THR A 5 6.20 41.94 -23.27
CA THR A 5 7.43 41.23 -23.68
C THR A 5 8.13 40.44 -22.57
N GLU A 6 7.86 40.70 -21.28
CA GLU A 6 8.40 39.86 -20.19
C GLU A 6 7.56 38.59 -19.92
N LEU A 7 6.30 38.54 -20.40
CA LEU A 7 5.43 37.38 -20.24
C LEU A 7 5.64 36.25 -21.26
N GLU A 8 6.30 36.50 -22.40
CA GLU A 8 6.51 35.46 -23.43
C GLU A 8 7.50 34.36 -22.99
N GLY A 9 8.56 34.75 -22.28
CA GLY A 9 9.54 33.80 -21.74
C GLY A 9 8.98 32.96 -20.59
N CYS A 10 8.25 33.60 -19.68
CA CYS A 10 7.63 32.95 -18.53
C CYS A 10 6.51 31.99 -18.95
N GLY A 11 5.64 32.39 -19.88
CA GLY A 11 4.57 31.53 -20.40
C GLY A 11 5.09 30.28 -21.12
N LYS A 12 6.14 30.43 -21.94
CA LYS A 12 6.82 29.29 -22.58
C LYS A 12 7.45 28.36 -21.54
N CYS A 13 8.13 28.90 -20.53
CA CYS A 13 8.74 28.11 -19.46
C CYS A 13 7.69 27.29 -18.68
N ILE A 14 6.56 27.91 -18.31
CA ILE A 14 5.46 27.22 -17.62
C ILE A 14 4.88 26.11 -18.49
N LYS A 15 4.64 26.37 -19.79
CA LYS A 15 4.14 25.38 -20.75
C LYS A 15 5.06 24.16 -20.84
N TYR A 16 6.35 24.37 -21.08
CA TYR A 16 7.31 23.26 -21.21
C TYR A 16 7.50 22.50 -19.91
N THR A 17 7.54 23.20 -18.77
CA THR A 17 7.67 22.56 -17.45
C THR A 17 6.44 21.72 -17.11
N MET A 18 5.23 22.25 -17.36
CA MET A 18 3.98 21.52 -17.17
C MET A 18 3.89 20.31 -18.10
N PHE A 19 4.26 20.45 -19.37
CA PHE A 19 4.29 19.34 -20.30
C PHE A 19 5.29 18.26 -19.87
N LEU A 20 6.54 18.62 -19.59
CA LEU A 20 7.59 17.67 -19.23
C LEU A 20 7.25 16.92 -17.93
N SER A 21 6.81 17.63 -16.90
CA SER A 21 6.41 17.01 -15.63
C SER A 21 5.25 16.03 -15.81
N ASN A 22 4.17 16.44 -16.48
CA ASN A 22 3.03 15.55 -16.74
C ASN A 22 3.42 14.37 -17.65
N PHE A 23 4.34 14.56 -18.60
CA PHE A 23 4.80 13.50 -19.47
C PHE A 23 5.58 12.43 -18.68
N LEU A 24 6.47 12.83 -17.77
CA LEU A 24 7.16 11.91 -16.88
C LEU A 24 6.18 11.16 -15.96
N ILE A 25 5.20 11.87 -15.39
CA ILE A 25 4.17 11.27 -14.54
C ILE A 25 3.31 10.29 -15.34
N LEU A 26 3.01 10.58 -16.62
CA LEU A 26 2.27 9.68 -17.51
C LEU A 26 2.99 8.34 -17.70
N PHE A 27 4.30 8.36 -17.98
CA PHE A 27 5.08 7.11 -18.07
C PHE A 27 5.10 6.35 -16.75
N GLY A 28 5.26 7.06 -15.63
CA GLY A 28 5.15 6.45 -14.30
C GLY A 28 3.79 5.81 -14.06
N GLY A 29 2.70 6.50 -14.42
CA GLY A 29 1.33 6.00 -14.31
C GLY A 29 1.09 4.75 -15.15
N ILE A 30 1.57 4.74 -16.41
CA ILE A 30 1.47 3.58 -17.30
C ILE A 30 2.28 2.40 -16.76
N ALA A 31 3.48 2.65 -16.22
CA ALA A 31 4.30 1.61 -15.61
C ALA A 31 3.62 0.99 -14.39
N VAL A 32 3.06 1.81 -13.49
CA VAL A 32 2.30 1.34 -12.32
C VAL A 32 1.06 0.55 -12.75
N LEU A 33 0.33 1.04 -13.76
CA LEU A 33 -0.82 0.34 -14.33
C LEU A 33 -0.41 -1.02 -14.90
N ALA A 34 0.68 -1.08 -15.67
CA ALA A 34 1.19 -2.30 -16.26
C ALA A 34 1.59 -3.32 -15.19
N VAL A 35 2.27 -2.90 -14.12
CA VAL A 35 2.60 -3.77 -12.97
C VAL A 35 1.34 -4.27 -12.26
N GLY A 36 0.35 -3.40 -12.08
CA GLY A 36 -0.94 -3.79 -11.49
C GLY A 36 -1.66 -4.85 -12.32
N ILE A 37 -1.76 -4.65 -13.64
CA ILE A 37 -2.37 -5.61 -14.56
C ILE A 37 -1.57 -6.91 -14.59
N TRP A 38 -0.23 -6.84 -14.69
CA TRP A 38 0.65 -8.00 -14.65
C TRP A 38 0.41 -8.85 -13.40
N THR A 39 0.37 -8.20 -12.24
CA THR A 39 0.09 -8.85 -10.95
C THR A 39 -1.30 -9.50 -10.93
N LEU A 40 -2.33 -8.86 -11.52
CA LEU A 40 -3.65 -9.46 -11.62
C LEU A 40 -3.70 -10.65 -12.57
N VAL A 41 -2.98 -10.60 -13.70
CA VAL A 41 -3.00 -11.68 -14.72
C VAL A 41 -2.22 -12.90 -14.24
N GLU A 42 -1.01 -12.70 -13.72
CA GLU A 42 -0.16 -13.78 -13.23
C GLU A 42 -0.83 -14.53 -12.06
N HIS A 43 -1.65 -13.83 -11.28
CA HIS A 43 -2.40 -14.41 -10.16
C HIS A 43 -3.89 -14.65 -10.47
N ALA A 44 -4.39 -14.36 -11.68
CA ALA A 44 -5.78 -14.64 -12.09
C ALA A 44 -6.06 -16.14 -12.12
N TYR A 45 -5.08 -16.94 -12.56
CA TYR A 45 -5.16 -18.40 -12.54
C TYR A 45 -5.13 -18.99 -11.12
N LEU A 46 -4.59 -18.24 -10.15
CA LEU A 46 -4.62 -18.59 -8.73
C LEU A 46 -5.94 -18.18 -8.06
N GLU A 47 -6.82 -17.40 -8.68
CA GLU A 47 -8.09 -17.02 -8.04
C GLU A 47 -9.12 -18.15 -8.01
N THR A 48 -9.18 -18.96 -9.07
CA THR A 48 -10.01 -20.18 -9.09
C THR A 48 -9.47 -21.23 -8.12
N LEU A 49 -8.21 -21.10 -7.72
CA LEU A 49 -7.48 -22.10 -6.98
C LEU A 49 -6.93 -21.66 -5.63
N VAL A 50 -7.03 -20.40 -5.17
CA VAL A 50 -6.30 -19.84 -3.99
C VAL A 50 -7.00 -18.71 -3.22
N GLY A 51 -8.02 -18.02 -3.75
CA GLY A 51 -8.78 -17.04 -2.93
C GLY A 51 -7.93 -15.95 -2.26
N THR A 52 -6.94 -15.40 -2.98
CA THR A 52 -5.95 -14.43 -2.49
C THR A 52 -6.48 -12.99 -2.46
N ASN A 53 -7.33 -12.66 -1.47
CA ASN A 53 -7.96 -11.33 -1.39
C ASN A 53 -6.99 -10.16 -1.14
N LEU A 54 -5.86 -10.39 -0.46
CA LEU A 54 -4.90 -9.32 -0.08
C LEU A 54 -4.02 -8.85 -1.25
N TYR A 55 -3.45 -9.80 -2.00
CA TYR A 55 -2.66 -9.50 -3.20
C TYR A 55 -3.55 -8.91 -4.29
N LYS A 56 -4.76 -9.47 -4.47
CA LYS A 56 -5.77 -8.91 -5.36
C LYS A 56 -6.13 -7.48 -4.97
N ALA A 57 -6.42 -7.22 -3.70
CA ALA A 57 -6.73 -5.87 -3.24
C ALA A 57 -5.59 -4.88 -3.54
N SER A 58 -4.34 -5.28 -3.29
CA SER A 58 -3.16 -4.44 -3.58
C SER A 58 -2.99 -4.18 -5.08
N ALA A 59 -3.12 -5.21 -5.91
CA ALA A 59 -3.01 -5.10 -7.36
C ALA A 59 -4.15 -4.26 -7.98
N VAL A 60 -5.38 -4.42 -7.49
CA VAL A 60 -6.53 -3.59 -7.88
C VAL A 60 -6.28 -2.12 -7.54
N ILE A 61 -5.72 -1.82 -6.36
CA ILE A 61 -5.34 -0.45 -6.00
C ILE A 61 -4.31 0.12 -6.98
N LEU A 62 -3.27 -0.65 -7.35
CA LEU A 62 -2.27 -0.23 -8.34
C LEU A 62 -2.90 0.08 -9.71
N VAL A 63 -3.83 -0.77 -10.17
CA VAL A 63 -4.54 -0.55 -11.44
C VAL A 63 -5.40 0.72 -11.39
N ILE A 64 -6.18 0.90 -10.33
CA ILE A 64 -7.05 2.08 -10.18
C ILE A 64 -6.20 3.35 -10.13
N THR A 65 -5.20 3.40 -9.24
CA THR A 65 -4.34 4.57 -9.08
C THR A 65 -3.52 4.85 -10.33
N GLY A 66 -2.93 3.82 -10.96
CA GLY A 66 -2.17 3.96 -12.21
C GLY A 66 -3.02 4.48 -13.36
N SER A 67 -4.27 4.01 -13.47
CA SER A 67 -5.23 4.51 -14.47
C SER A 67 -5.57 5.98 -14.26
N ILE A 68 -5.92 6.37 -13.02
CA ILE A 68 -6.26 7.76 -12.67
C ILE A 68 -5.06 8.69 -12.96
N VAL A 69 -3.87 8.32 -12.50
CA VAL A 69 -2.64 9.10 -12.73
C VAL A 69 -2.34 9.25 -14.22
N SER A 70 -2.49 8.18 -15.01
CA SER A 70 -2.25 8.21 -16.45
C SER A 70 -3.22 9.14 -17.17
N VAL A 71 -4.53 9.02 -16.87
CA VAL A 71 -5.55 9.86 -17.50
C VAL A 71 -5.35 11.34 -17.18
N ILE A 72 -5.11 11.67 -15.90
CA ILE A 72 -4.93 13.06 -15.50
C ILE A 72 -3.65 13.65 -16.12
N SER A 73 -2.56 12.88 -16.13
CA SER A 73 -1.30 13.32 -16.74
C SER A 73 -1.42 13.50 -18.25
N PHE A 74 -2.19 12.65 -18.93
CA PHE A 74 -2.49 12.81 -20.35
C PHE A 74 -3.29 14.09 -20.62
N LEU A 75 -4.32 14.38 -19.81
CA LEU A 75 -5.08 15.63 -19.89
C LEU A 75 -4.19 16.85 -19.65
N GLY A 76 -3.28 16.79 -18.67
CA GLY A 76 -2.31 17.84 -18.40
C GLY A 76 -1.36 18.08 -19.59
N CYS A 77 -0.84 17.01 -20.19
CA CYS A 77 0.01 17.10 -21.39
C CYS A 77 -0.73 17.71 -22.58
N MET A 78 -1.93 17.20 -22.88
CA MET A 78 -2.73 17.67 -24.02
C MET A 78 -3.23 19.10 -23.80
N GLY A 79 -3.66 19.45 -22.59
CA GLY A 79 -4.04 20.81 -22.22
C GLY A 79 -2.90 21.81 -22.40
N ALA A 80 -1.69 21.44 -21.99
CA ALA A 80 -0.52 22.29 -22.16
C ALA A 80 -0.07 22.42 -23.63
N VAL A 81 -0.02 21.33 -24.40
CA VAL A 81 0.46 21.34 -25.79
C VAL A 81 -0.53 21.98 -26.75
N LYS A 82 -1.81 21.57 -26.65
CA LYS A 82 -2.88 22.01 -27.56
C LYS A 82 -3.50 23.34 -27.13
N GLU A 83 -3.13 23.86 -25.96
CA GLU A 83 -3.65 25.14 -25.43
C GLU A 83 -5.18 25.16 -25.35
N VAL A 84 -5.78 24.02 -25.03
CA VAL A 84 -7.25 23.91 -24.92
C VAL A 84 -7.68 24.23 -23.49
N LYS A 85 -8.31 25.41 -23.31
CA LYS A 85 -8.83 25.91 -22.03
C LYS A 85 -9.70 24.88 -21.29
N CYS A 86 -10.57 24.18 -22.00
CA CYS A 86 -11.43 23.16 -21.41
C CYS A 86 -10.62 22.02 -20.76
N LEU A 87 -9.59 21.50 -21.43
CA LEU A 87 -8.74 20.43 -20.90
C LEU A 87 -7.94 20.89 -19.67
N LEU A 88 -7.41 22.12 -19.68
CA LEU A 88 -6.72 22.70 -18.52
C LEU A 88 -7.65 22.87 -17.32
N LEU A 89 -8.89 23.31 -17.55
CA LEU A 89 -9.91 23.43 -16.51
C LEU A 89 -10.29 22.05 -15.95
N THR A 90 -10.51 21.05 -16.81
CA THR A 90 -10.77 19.66 -16.36
C THR A 90 -9.61 19.11 -15.52
N TYR A 91 -8.37 19.29 -15.98
CA TYR A 91 -7.18 18.90 -15.23
C TYR A 91 -7.13 19.57 -13.84
N PHE A 92 -7.41 20.88 -13.78
CA PHE A 92 -7.46 21.61 -12.52
C PHE A 92 -8.53 21.07 -11.57
N ILE A 93 -9.76 20.86 -12.05
CA ILE A 93 -10.87 20.34 -11.23
C ILE A 93 -10.54 18.95 -10.67
N LEU A 94 -9.98 18.06 -11.50
CA LEU A 94 -9.58 16.72 -11.07
C LEU A 94 -8.47 16.75 -10.02
N MET A 95 -7.43 17.56 -10.23
CA MET A 95 -6.34 17.73 -9.27
C MET A 95 -6.83 18.34 -7.95
N PHE A 96 -7.72 19.33 -8.01
CA PHE A 96 -8.32 19.92 -6.83
C PHE A 96 -9.16 18.90 -6.04
N GLY A 97 -9.98 18.09 -6.73
CA GLY A 97 -10.76 17.01 -6.10
C GLY A 97 -9.89 15.97 -5.39
N ILE A 98 -8.78 15.56 -6.02
CA ILE A 98 -7.82 14.63 -5.42
C ILE A 98 -7.13 15.27 -4.21
N PHE A 99 -6.74 16.54 -4.31
CA PHE A 99 -6.13 17.26 -3.19
C PHE A 99 -7.05 17.31 -1.97
N ILE A 100 -8.34 17.58 -2.16
CA ILE A 100 -9.33 17.55 -1.06
C ILE A 100 -9.48 16.14 -0.51
N THR A 101 -9.55 15.12 -1.36
CA THR A 101 -9.67 13.72 -0.91
C THR A 101 -8.43 13.29 -0.12
N MET A 102 -7.25 13.74 -0.51
CA MET A 102 -6.00 13.48 0.18
C MET A 102 -5.95 14.17 1.55
N LEU A 103 -6.38 15.43 1.64
CA LEU A 103 -6.49 16.17 2.89
C LEU A 103 -7.48 15.49 3.85
N VAL A 104 -8.70 15.23 3.38
CA VAL A 104 -9.74 14.57 4.18
C VAL A 104 -9.29 13.17 4.60
N GLY A 105 -8.73 12.40 3.67
CA GLY A 105 -8.18 11.06 3.95
C GLY A 105 -7.09 11.08 5.01
N GLY A 106 -6.15 12.04 4.94
CA GLY A 106 -5.12 12.22 5.96
C GLY A 106 -5.68 12.56 7.33
N ILE A 107 -6.65 13.48 7.40
CA ILE A 107 -7.33 13.86 8.65
C ILE A 107 -8.07 12.66 9.24
N LEU A 108 -8.84 11.94 8.43
CA LEU A 108 -9.58 10.75 8.87
C LEU A 108 -8.64 9.63 9.34
N ALA A 109 -7.55 9.38 8.62
CA ALA A 109 -6.56 8.37 9.01
C ALA A 109 -5.93 8.69 10.38
N TYR A 110 -5.66 9.97 10.66
CA TYR A 110 -5.15 10.39 11.96
C TYR A 110 -6.22 10.33 13.05
N ALA A 111 -7.42 10.87 12.79
CA ALA A 111 -8.52 10.95 13.75
C ALA A 111 -9.02 9.55 14.18
N PHE A 112 -9.06 8.60 13.25
CA PHE A 112 -9.53 7.23 13.49
C PHE A 112 -8.41 6.22 13.66
N ARG A 113 -7.16 6.65 13.92
CA ARG A 113 -6.00 5.75 14.05
C ARG A 113 -6.22 4.62 15.05
N ASP A 114 -6.87 4.89 16.18
CA ASP A 114 -7.08 3.91 17.23
C ASP A 114 -8.20 2.92 16.85
N LYS A 115 -9.19 3.35 16.08
CA LYS A 115 -10.18 2.46 15.46
C LYS A 115 -9.55 1.56 14.39
N VAL A 116 -8.62 2.08 13.59
CA VAL A 116 -7.86 1.27 12.63
C VAL A 116 -7.06 0.19 13.34
N LYS A 117 -6.41 0.52 14.47
CA LYS A 117 -5.71 -0.45 15.33
C LYS A 117 -6.65 -1.56 15.82
N GLU A 118 -7.80 -1.20 16.38
CA GLU A 118 -8.80 -2.14 16.90
C GLU A 118 -9.30 -3.10 15.80
N ILE A 119 -9.67 -2.56 14.64
CA ILE A 119 -10.12 -3.35 13.48
C ILE A 119 -9.01 -4.27 13.00
N LEU A 120 -7.77 -3.78 12.91
CA LEU A 120 -6.63 -4.56 12.48
C LEU A 120 -6.37 -5.74 13.43
N THR A 121 -6.38 -5.51 14.75
CA THR A 121 -6.24 -6.59 15.74
C THR A 121 -7.36 -7.61 15.61
N ALA A 122 -8.61 -7.17 15.49
CA ALA A 122 -9.76 -8.07 15.34
C ALA A 122 -9.65 -8.92 14.06
N ARG A 123 -9.21 -8.32 12.95
CA ARG A 123 -8.99 -9.03 11.68
C ARG A 123 -7.84 -10.04 11.79
N LEU A 124 -6.74 -9.67 12.46
CA LEU A 124 -5.62 -10.58 12.71
C LEU A 124 -6.07 -11.78 13.56
N LEU A 125 -6.80 -11.55 14.65
CA LEU A 125 -7.36 -12.62 15.49
C LEU A 125 -8.31 -13.52 14.70
N ALA A 126 -9.21 -12.94 13.89
CA ALA A 126 -10.13 -13.70 13.06
C ALA A 126 -9.42 -14.57 11.99
N SER A 127 -8.20 -14.19 11.58
CA SER A 127 -7.41 -14.98 10.62
C SER A 127 -6.67 -16.18 11.24
N VAL A 128 -6.50 -16.21 12.57
CA VAL A 128 -5.74 -17.26 13.27
C VAL A 128 -6.35 -18.67 13.09
N PRO A 129 -7.67 -18.89 13.20
CA PRO A 129 -8.28 -20.21 12.99
C PRO A 129 -8.23 -20.70 11.54
N GLU A 130 -8.15 -19.77 10.58
CA GLU A 130 -8.06 -20.09 9.15
C GLU A 130 -6.63 -20.44 8.72
N ALA A 131 -5.63 -19.86 9.38
CA ALA A 131 -4.22 -20.12 9.09
C ALA A 131 -3.82 -21.57 9.43
N TYR A 132 -2.91 -22.17 8.67
CA TYR A 132 -2.36 -23.53 8.89
C TYR A 132 -3.40 -24.67 8.94
N ASN A 133 -4.66 -24.42 8.56
CA ASN A 133 -5.74 -25.40 8.63
C ASN A 133 -6.02 -26.00 7.23
N ASN A 134 -5.90 -27.32 7.08
CA ASN A 134 -6.21 -28.06 5.85
C ASN A 134 -5.69 -27.39 4.56
N GLN A 135 -4.39 -27.04 4.56
CA GLN A 135 -3.71 -26.32 3.47
C GLN A 135 -3.80 -27.03 2.12
N THR A 136 -3.96 -28.36 2.13
CA THR A 136 -4.10 -29.21 0.94
C THR A 136 -5.50 -29.18 0.30
N GLN A 137 -6.53 -28.71 1.03
CA GLN A 137 -7.92 -28.70 0.56
C GLN A 137 -8.48 -27.29 0.39
N ASN A 138 -8.03 -26.34 1.22
CA ASN A 138 -8.48 -24.96 1.14
C ASN A 138 -7.31 -24.05 0.75
N PRO A 139 -7.28 -23.56 -0.48
CA PRO A 139 -6.12 -22.82 -0.91
C PRO A 139 -6.12 -21.36 -0.40
N ARG A 140 -7.26 -20.88 0.12
CA ARG A 140 -7.31 -19.66 0.95
C ARG A 140 -6.50 -19.81 2.24
N SER A 141 -6.50 -20.99 2.86
CA SER A 141 -5.72 -21.20 4.09
C SER A 141 -4.22 -21.25 3.79
N LEU A 142 -3.81 -21.69 2.59
CA LEU A 142 -2.42 -21.62 2.14
C LEU A 142 -1.93 -20.16 2.03
N ALA A 143 -2.67 -19.28 1.36
CA ALA A 143 -2.29 -17.87 1.23
C ALA A 143 -2.24 -17.14 2.58
N ILE A 144 -3.21 -17.42 3.47
CA ILE A 144 -3.21 -16.90 4.84
C ILE A 144 -1.98 -17.43 5.60
N THR A 145 -1.65 -18.70 5.44
CA THR A 145 -0.45 -19.30 6.04
C THR A 145 0.82 -18.63 5.54
N GLU A 146 1.00 -18.45 4.23
CA GLU A 146 2.19 -17.81 3.67
C GLU A 146 2.36 -16.37 4.15
N ALA A 147 1.25 -15.60 4.21
CA ALA A 147 1.27 -14.26 4.77
C ALA A 147 1.68 -14.26 6.25
N TRP A 148 1.18 -15.22 7.03
CA TRP A 148 1.58 -15.41 8.42
C TRP A 148 3.05 -15.82 8.56
N ASP A 149 3.51 -16.76 7.75
CA ASP A 149 4.89 -17.25 7.73
C ASP A 149 5.87 -16.11 7.42
N LEU A 150 5.55 -15.32 6.39
CA LEU A 150 6.33 -14.15 5.99
C LEU A 150 6.34 -13.09 7.08
N ALA A 151 5.17 -12.77 7.64
CA ALA A 151 5.05 -11.78 8.71
C ALA A 151 5.88 -12.17 9.94
N GLN A 152 5.74 -13.41 10.42
CA GLN A 152 6.43 -13.92 11.60
C GLN A 152 7.95 -13.94 11.41
N ARG A 153 8.44 -14.41 10.25
CA ARG A 153 9.88 -14.44 9.94
C ARG A 153 10.46 -13.05 9.72
N LYS A 154 9.77 -12.18 8.97
CA LYS A 154 10.29 -10.85 8.63
C LYS A 154 10.27 -9.90 9.82
N MET A 155 9.26 -10.03 10.69
CA MET A 155 9.09 -9.15 11.84
C MET A 155 9.57 -9.77 13.16
N ASN A 156 10.10 -11.00 13.15
CA ASN A 156 10.65 -11.66 14.35
C ASN A 156 9.63 -11.71 15.51
N CYS A 157 8.41 -12.14 15.19
CA CYS A 157 7.25 -12.16 16.09
C CYS A 157 6.44 -13.46 15.92
N CYS A 158 5.52 -13.75 16.84
CA CYS A 158 4.65 -14.92 16.78
C CYS A 158 3.25 -14.62 17.30
N GLY A 159 2.24 -14.93 16.50
CA GLY A 159 0.83 -14.70 16.85
C GLY A 159 0.44 -13.22 16.79
N VAL A 160 -0.60 -12.83 17.52
CA VAL A 160 -1.25 -11.52 17.31
C VAL A 160 -0.76 -10.47 18.31
N GLU A 161 -1.16 -10.54 19.57
CA GLU A 161 -1.01 -9.41 20.52
C GLU A 161 -0.33 -9.81 21.83
N GLY A 162 0.42 -8.87 22.42
CA GLY A 162 1.03 -8.99 23.75
C GLY A 162 2.35 -9.77 23.79
N ASN A 163 2.93 -9.84 24.99
CA ASN A 163 4.23 -10.51 25.22
C ASN A 163 4.15 -12.05 25.07
N ALA A 164 2.94 -12.61 25.18
CA ALA A 164 2.66 -14.02 24.94
C ALA A 164 1.78 -14.21 23.70
N GLY A 165 2.06 -13.45 22.64
CA GLY A 165 1.26 -13.46 21.41
C GLY A 165 1.16 -14.83 20.77
N TYR A 166 2.20 -15.66 20.92
CA TYR A 166 2.22 -17.05 20.43
C TYR A 166 1.09 -17.92 21.01
N ALA A 167 0.60 -17.61 22.21
CA ALA A 167 -0.44 -18.39 22.88
C ALA A 167 -1.77 -18.37 22.11
N VAL A 168 -1.96 -17.39 21.21
CA VAL A 168 -3.15 -17.32 20.35
C VAL A 168 -3.29 -18.55 19.46
N TRP A 169 -2.18 -19.16 19.02
CA TRP A 169 -2.21 -20.34 18.17
C TRP A 169 -2.87 -21.50 18.88
N ARG A 170 -2.44 -21.78 20.12
CA ARG A 170 -3.03 -22.83 20.95
C ARG A 170 -4.48 -22.52 21.35
N LYS A 171 -4.84 -21.24 21.51
CA LYS A 171 -6.19 -20.83 21.94
C LYS A 171 -7.21 -20.88 20.80
N MET A 172 -6.86 -20.37 19.62
CA MET A 172 -7.83 -20.10 18.55
C MET A 172 -7.67 -20.99 17.32
N ASN A 173 -6.57 -21.72 17.18
CA ASN A 173 -6.33 -22.58 16.02
C ASN A 173 -6.38 -24.06 16.39
N LYS A 174 -7.37 -24.78 15.85
CA LYS A 174 -7.56 -26.22 16.08
C LYS A 174 -6.33 -27.06 15.69
N GLY A 175 -5.55 -26.59 14.71
CA GLY A 175 -4.33 -27.25 14.27
C GLY A 175 -3.21 -27.28 15.33
N PHE A 176 -3.25 -26.41 16.35
CA PHE A 176 -2.25 -26.35 17.43
C PHE A 176 -2.85 -26.68 18.81
N GLN A 177 -4.10 -27.14 18.85
CA GLN A 177 -4.75 -27.61 20.07
C GLN A 177 -4.39 -29.08 20.36
N PRO A 178 -4.48 -29.53 21.63
CA PRO A 178 -4.31 -30.94 21.96
C PRO A 178 -5.27 -31.82 21.13
N PRO A 179 -4.84 -33.00 20.64
CA PRO A 179 -3.63 -33.75 21.02
C PRO A 179 -2.37 -33.38 20.23
N ASN A 180 -2.37 -32.33 19.40
CA ASN A 180 -1.18 -31.94 18.65
C ASN A 180 -0.04 -31.52 19.60
N PRO A 181 1.17 -32.11 19.50
CA PRO A 181 2.32 -31.70 20.30
C PRO A 181 2.82 -30.29 19.96
N ASN A 182 2.56 -29.80 18.75
CA ASN A 182 2.98 -28.47 18.31
C ASN A 182 2.03 -27.39 18.84
N VAL A 183 2.59 -26.41 19.53
CA VAL A 183 1.88 -25.25 20.10
C VAL A 183 2.01 -23.99 19.26
N VAL A 184 3.00 -23.93 18.36
CA VAL A 184 3.25 -22.78 17.46
C VAL A 184 3.65 -23.22 16.04
N PRO A 185 3.40 -22.38 15.02
CA PRO A 185 3.93 -22.56 13.68
C PRO A 185 5.47 -22.56 13.61
N ARG A 186 6.02 -23.20 12.57
CA ARG A 186 7.47 -23.27 12.33
C ARG A 186 8.09 -21.90 12.05
N ALA A 187 7.32 -20.97 11.46
CA ALA A 187 7.77 -19.60 11.22
C ALA A 187 7.98 -18.76 12.49
N CYS A 188 7.45 -19.17 13.64
CA CYS A 188 7.76 -18.56 14.93
C CYS A 188 9.16 -18.94 15.45
N CYS A 189 9.77 -20.01 14.91
CA CYS A 189 11.07 -20.48 15.37
C CYS A 189 12.21 -19.62 14.84
N LYS A 190 13.17 -19.34 15.72
CA LYS A 190 14.42 -18.67 15.34
C LYS A 190 15.23 -19.57 14.41
N LEU A 191 16.05 -18.96 13.55
CA LEU A 191 16.93 -19.68 12.66
C LEU A 191 18.29 -19.95 13.33
N ASN A 192 18.84 -21.14 13.11
CA ASN A 192 20.23 -21.49 13.41
C ASN A 192 21.21 -20.75 12.48
N SER A 193 22.51 -20.87 12.78
CA SER A 193 23.60 -20.36 11.93
C SER A 193 23.48 -20.82 10.47
N ASP A 194 23.00 -22.05 10.24
CA ASP A 194 22.80 -22.62 8.90
C ASP A 194 21.46 -22.20 8.25
N LYS A 195 20.79 -21.17 8.78
CA LYS A 195 19.47 -20.68 8.34
C LYS A 195 18.35 -21.71 8.42
N THR A 196 18.53 -22.79 9.18
CA THR A 196 17.50 -23.79 9.45
C THR A 196 16.71 -23.40 10.71
N PRO A 197 15.37 -23.53 10.74
CA PRO A 197 14.58 -23.21 11.92
C PRO A 197 14.89 -24.18 13.07
N MET A 198 15.14 -23.61 14.25
CA MET A 198 15.34 -24.33 15.50
C MET A 198 14.11 -25.18 15.87
N SER A 199 14.32 -26.25 16.63
CA SER A 199 13.21 -27.00 17.20
C SER A 199 12.55 -26.18 18.32
N CYS A 200 11.39 -25.59 18.01
CA CYS A 200 10.65 -24.75 18.95
C CYS A 200 9.14 -25.06 19.00
N GLN A 201 8.61 -25.81 18.02
CA GLN A 201 7.17 -25.93 17.81
C GLN A 201 6.43 -26.57 18.98
N ALA A 202 7.02 -27.57 19.65
CA ALA A 202 6.43 -28.23 20.81
C ALA A 202 6.74 -27.52 22.14
N THR A 203 7.92 -26.89 22.25
CA THR A 203 8.39 -26.21 23.47
C THR A 203 9.06 -24.87 23.12
N PRO A 204 8.24 -23.83 22.87
CA PRO A 204 8.76 -22.51 22.53
C PRO A 204 9.30 -21.81 23.77
N THR A 205 10.50 -21.26 23.65
CA THR A 205 11.22 -20.50 24.67
C THR A 205 11.84 -19.27 24.04
N GLU A 206 12.22 -18.27 24.84
CA GLU A 206 12.91 -17.07 24.36
C GLU A 206 14.21 -17.35 23.59
N LYS A 207 14.83 -18.53 23.79
CA LYS A 207 16.07 -18.91 23.11
C LYS A 207 15.84 -19.45 21.70
N ASN A 208 14.74 -20.18 21.47
CA ASN A 208 14.47 -20.90 20.22
C ASN A 208 13.29 -20.34 19.40
N ALA A 209 12.49 -19.43 19.97
CA ALA A 209 11.31 -18.88 19.32
C ALA A 209 11.17 -17.37 19.57
N HIS A 210 10.39 -16.72 18.71
CA HIS A 210 9.83 -15.39 18.99
C HIS A 210 8.52 -15.57 19.76
N LEU A 211 8.38 -14.97 20.95
CA LEU A 211 7.17 -15.14 21.78
C LEU A 211 6.21 -13.94 21.71
N ASN A 212 6.74 -12.76 21.39
CA ASN A 212 5.98 -11.51 21.29
C ASN A 212 5.04 -11.52 20.07
N GLY A 213 3.86 -10.95 20.23
CA GLY A 213 2.86 -10.81 19.17
C GLY A 213 3.33 -9.94 18.01
N CYS A 214 2.80 -10.21 16.81
CA CYS A 214 3.15 -9.45 15.61
C CYS A 214 2.48 -8.08 15.52
N PHE A 215 1.32 -7.89 16.13
CA PHE A 215 0.60 -6.61 16.14
C PHE A 215 1.43 -5.41 16.65
N PRO A 216 2.08 -5.46 17.83
CA PRO A 216 2.92 -4.35 18.28
C PRO A 216 4.09 -4.09 17.34
N LYS A 217 4.64 -5.13 16.70
CA LYS A 217 5.73 -4.99 15.74
C LYS A 217 5.27 -4.38 14.41
N ILE A 218 4.06 -4.72 13.96
CA ILE A 218 3.38 -4.08 12.83
C ILE A 218 3.17 -2.59 13.12
N LEU A 219 2.65 -2.25 14.31
CA LEU A 219 2.45 -0.84 14.69
C LEU A 219 3.76 -0.07 14.77
N GLN A 220 4.81 -0.69 15.31
CA GLN A 220 6.14 -0.09 15.32
C GLN A 220 6.62 0.16 13.89
N THR A 221 6.51 -0.84 13.00
CA THR A 221 6.91 -0.73 11.59
C THR A 221 6.12 0.36 10.85
N ILE A 222 4.80 0.44 11.09
CA ILE A 222 3.94 1.48 10.50
C ILE A 222 4.33 2.86 11.04
N THR A 223 4.68 2.98 12.32
CA THR A 223 5.07 4.25 12.93
C THR A 223 6.42 4.71 12.39
N ASP A 224 7.40 3.80 12.32
CA ASP A 224 8.74 4.06 11.80
C ASP A 224 8.69 4.45 10.30
N SER A 225 7.84 3.75 9.53
CA SER A 225 7.61 4.08 8.11
C SER A 225 6.65 5.26 7.93
N GLY A 226 5.93 5.66 8.97
CA GLY A 226 4.89 6.68 8.93
C GLY A 226 5.45 8.04 8.54
N THR A 227 6.67 8.34 8.96
CA THR A 227 7.40 9.55 8.55
C THR A 227 7.66 9.56 7.05
N VAL A 228 8.07 8.43 6.47
CA VAL A 228 8.32 8.32 5.02
C VAL A 228 7.03 8.47 4.25
N VAL A 229 5.97 7.76 4.65
CA VAL A 229 4.65 7.85 4.01
C VAL A 229 4.07 9.26 4.10
N GLY A 230 4.17 9.89 5.27
CA GLY A 230 3.77 11.28 5.48
C GLY A 230 4.55 12.25 4.59
N GLY A 231 5.86 12.09 4.51
CA GLY A 231 6.73 12.89 3.65
C GLY A 231 6.40 12.75 2.16
N VAL A 232 6.18 11.52 1.68
CA VAL A 232 5.69 11.26 0.31
C VAL A 232 4.35 11.94 0.08
N GLY A 233 3.43 11.89 1.05
CA GLY A 233 2.14 12.56 0.98
C GLY A 233 2.27 14.08 0.83
N VAL A 234 3.11 14.71 1.66
CA VAL A 234 3.38 16.16 1.55
C VAL A 234 4.00 16.52 0.21
N GLY A 235 4.94 15.71 -0.29
CA GLY A 235 5.55 15.90 -1.61
C GLY A 235 4.54 15.84 -2.74
N ILE A 236 3.64 14.85 -2.72
CA ILE A 236 2.55 14.74 -3.70
C ILE A 236 1.64 15.97 -3.65
N ALA A 237 1.23 16.40 -2.44
CA ALA A 237 0.39 17.58 -2.26
C ALA A 237 1.04 18.85 -2.82
N PHE A 238 2.35 19.02 -2.62
CA PHE A 238 3.11 20.13 -3.19
C PHE A 238 3.13 20.10 -4.72
N VAL A 239 3.40 18.94 -5.34
CA VAL A 239 3.38 18.79 -6.80
C VAL A 239 1.98 19.06 -7.37
N MET A 240 0.91 18.63 -6.68
CA MET A 240 -0.47 18.93 -7.07
C MET A 240 -0.76 20.43 -7.05
N LEU A 241 -0.31 21.15 -6.02
CA LEU A 241 -0.46 22.61 -5.94
C LEU A 241 0.25 23.32 -7.09
N LEU A 242 1.50 22.93 -7.39
CA LEU A 242 2.23 23.48 -8.53
C LEU A 242 1.49 23.20 -9.86
N GLY A 243 1.00 21.97 -10.05
CA GLY A 243 0.22 21.60 -11.22
C GLY A 243 -1.04 22.46 -11.38
N MET A 244 -1.77 22.71 -10.29
CA MET A 244 -2.96 23.58 -10.29
C MET A 244 -2.61 25.04 -10.62
N ILE A 245 -1.53 25.58 -10.04
CA ILE A 245 -1.05 26.94 -10.31
C ILE A 245 -0.67 27.08 -11.79
N PHE A 246 0.12 26.14 -12.32
CA PHE A 246 0.54 26.17 -13.72
C PHE A 246 -0.64 26.03 -14.69
N SER A 247 -1.61 25.17 -14.37
CA SER A 247 -2.82 25.03 -15.19
C SER A 247 -3.60 26.35 -15.26
N MET A 248 -3.83 27.02 -14.13
CA MET A 248 -4.55 28.29 -14.09
C MET A 248 -3.77 29.45 -14.73
N ALA A 249 -2.46 29.46 -14.58
CA ALA A 249 -1.60 30.44 -15.25
C ALA A 249 -1.68 30.30 -16.78
N LEU A 250 -1.59 29.08 -17.31
CA LEU A 250 -1.75 28.82 -18.73
C LEU A 250 -3.18 29.10 -19.22
N PHE A 251 -4.20 28.71 -18.45
CA PHE A 251 -5.60 29.00 -18.78
C PHE A 251 -5.85 30.50 -19.00
N LYS A 252 -5.25 31.35 -18.16
CA LYS A 252 -5.34 32.81 -18.27
C LYS A 252 -4.48 33.39 -19.40
N ALA A 253 -3.37 32.75 -19.72
CA ALA A 253 -2.45 33.20 -20.77
C ALA A 253 -2.94 32.90 -22.19
N ILE A 254 -3.75 31.85 -22.35
CA ILE A 254 -4.37 31.51 -23.64
C ILE A 254 -5.47 32.54 -23.92
N ILE A 255 -5.40 33.20 -25.06
CA ILE A 255 -6.40 34.18 -25.52
C ILE A 255 -7.59 33.44 -26.12
#